data_AF-A0AA38THX9-F1
#
_entry.id   AF-A0AA38THX9-F1
#
_cell.length_a   1.000
_cell.length_b   1.000
_cell.length_c   1.000
_cell.angle_alpha   90.00
_cell.angle_beta   90.00
_cell.angle_gamma   90.00
#
_symmetry.space_group_name_H-M   'P 1'
#
loop_
_entity.id
_entity.type
_entity.pdbx_description
1 polymer ?
#
loop_
_entity_poly.entity_id
_entity_poly.type
_entity_poly.pdbx_seq_one_letter_code
_entity_poly.pdbx_strand_id
1 'polypeptide(L)'
;MSSIREVRHLQIPLRCIISATNNFDRKNLIGWGGFGLVYKGQSEQFGTIAVKRLNNKTASGQGELEFMKEIALLSAYEHENLVSLIRFCDEEGEKILVYKHESNGSLDKVLESKDLDWIRRLRICLDAAKGLKYLHDDVGTQHRVLHCDIKSSNILLDENWKAKISDFGLSKIGPANVKHTFIICNACGTPGYIDPEYHETGILTQKSDVYSFGVVLFEVLCGRQGVRRHGDHHEFLFKLVESHYPLGTLNVIIDLDLLKQMKPTSKDTFSTIAYQCLERRREDRPTMSQVVEQLQKALDYQVTASSGLWQTAALHLGLSTSKGNMITPPRSELIKNIVNTVSERLISSSGNRDVIGMKTRMQELKSQLQVGFGGVLMVGIHGTWGSGKSTLASAIYDEVHHKFEGSCFVQNVGGQSRMCGMKTLQEKIVSNVLNLRESVVLGSIGEGKSMMESRLRETSALIVLDDVDHLSHLKLLAGSKDWFGEGSRIIITTRDKNLLEAHNMDVLYDVRPLNREEDLELFCLHAFGANRPVKDYKKLSKNMVSKFGGHPFALKRFGAILRGKDMREWMRTSARLEDATVDEILELFRTIDSWLGF
;
A
#
# COMPACT_ATOMS: atom_id res chain seq x y z
N MET A 1 -29.38 -10.88 -12.88
CA MET A 1 -29.26 -12.28 -12.44
C MET A 1 -29.83 -13.15 -13.54
N SER A 2 -28.99 -13.91 -14.24
CA SER A 2 -29.44 -14.93 -15.20
C SER A 2 -30.41 -15.86 -14.49
N SER A 3 -31.63 -16.03 -15.01
CA SER A 3 -32.52 -17.04 -14.43
C SER A 3 -31.91 -18.43 -14.65
N ILE A 4 -32.13 -19.40 -13.75
CA ILE A 4 -31.68 -20.80 -13.92
C ILE A 4 -31.97 -21.33 -15.34
N ARG A 5 -33.03 -20.83 -16.00
CA ARG A 5 -33.40 -21.21 -17.38
C ARG A 5 -32.31 -20.93 -18.41
N GLU A 6 -31.51 -19.87 -18.24
CA GLU A 6 -30.46 -19.48 -19.20
C GLU A 6 -29.25 -20.44 -19.15
N VAL A 7 -28.95 -21.01 -17.99
CA VAL A 7 -27.80 -21.92 -17.79
C VAL A 7 -28.17 -23.41 -17.81
N ARG A 8 -29.45 -23.78 -18.05
CA ARG A 8 -29.89 -25.19 -18.11
C ARG A 8 -29.10 -26.05 -19.09
N HIS A 9 -28.59 -25.45 -20.16
CA HIS A 9 -27.77 -26.13 -21.15
C HIS A 9 -26.42 -26.63 -20.60
N LEU A 10 -25.99 -26.15 -19.42
CA LEU A 10 -24.80 -26.60 -18.70
C LEU A 10 -25.10 -27.73 -17.70
N GLN A 11 -26.36 -28.17 -17.56
CA GLN A 11 -26.70 -29.27 -16.65
C GLN A 11 -26.22 -30.62 -17.21
N ILE A 12 -25.61 -31.45 -16.37
CA ILE A 12 -25.19 -32.81 -16.69
C ILE A 12 -25.83 -33.82 -15.73
N PRO A 13 -26.29 -34.99 -16.21
CA PRO A 13 -26.86 -36.02 -15.34
C PRO A 13 -25.85 -36.57 -14.33
N LEU A 14 -26.31 -36.88 -13.11
CA LEU A 14 -25.49 -37.40 -12.02
C LEU A 14 -24.77 -38.70 -12.42
N ARG A 15 -25.45 -39.58 -13.17
CA ARG A 15 -24.88 -40.84 -13.69
C ARG A 15 -23.59 -40.64 -14.48
N CYS A 16 -23.47 -39.53 -15.23
CA CYS A 16 -22.27 -39.24 -16.02
C CYS A 16 -21.10 -38.87 -15.11
N ILE A 17 -21.36 -38.12 -14.03
CA ILE A 17 -20.35 -37.73 -13.03
C ILE A 17 -19.89 -38.95 -12.22
N ILE A 18 -20.83 -39.80 -11.80
CA ILE A 18 -20.53 -41.06 -11.09
C ILE A 18 -19.62 -41.93 -11.95
N SER A 19 -19.95 -42.12 -13.24
CA SER A 19 -19.09 -42.88 -14.16
C SER A 19 -17.70 -42.26 -14.28
N ALA A 20 -17.63 -40.95 -14.53
CA ALA A 20 -16.36 -40.25 -14.74
C ALA A 20 -15.43 -40.26 -13.51
N THR A 21 -15.97 -40.33 -12.30
CA THR A 21 -15.21 -40.30 -11.04
C THR A 21 -14.99 -41.67 -10.42
N ASN A 22 -15.41 -42.75 -11.09
CA ASN A 22 -15.47 -44.11 -10.54
C ASN A 22 -16.26 -44.14 -9.21
N ASN A 23 -17.47 -43.59 -9.22
CA ASN A 23 -18.35 -43.45 -8.06
C ASN A 23 -17.69 -42.69 -6.89
N PHE A 24 -17.08 -41.55 -7.19
CA PHE A 24 -16.37 -40.72 -6.21
C PHE A 24 -15.33 -41.52 -5.40
N ASP A 25 -14.57 -42.39 -6.08
CA ASP A 25 -13.50 -43.18 -5.45
C ASP A 25 -12.54 -42.26 -4.69
N ARG A 26 -12.19 -42.64 -3.46
CA ARG A 26 -11.24 -41.89 -2.64
C ARG A 26 -9.88 -41.73 -3.31
N LYS A 27 -9.48 -42.66 -4.19
CA LYS A 27 -8.24 -42.53 -4.99
C LYS A 27 -8.25 -41.33 -5.93
N ASN A 28 -9.43 -40.86 -6.31
CA ASN A 28 -9.62 -39.71 -7.18
C ASN A 28 -9.78 -38.40 -6.39
N LEU A 29 -9.74 -38.42 -5.06
CA LEU A 29 -9.84 -37.20 -4.26
C LEU A 29 -8.58 -36.34 -4.42
N ILE A 30 -8.74 -35.13 -4.93
CA ILE A 30 -7.63 -34.18 -5.18
C ILE A 30 -7.67 -32.93 -4.29
N GLY A 31 -8.81 -32.70 -3.62
CA GLY A 31 -8.96 -31.59 -2.67
C GLY A 31 -10.14 -31.77 -1.74
N TRP A 32 -10.09 -31.11 -0.58
CA TRP A 32 -11.18 -31.03 0.38
C TRP A 32 -11.14 -29.67 1.09
N GLY A 33 -12.29 -29.16 1.52
CA GLY A 33 -12.38 -27.89 2.24
C GLY A 33 -13.78 -27.60 2.78
N GLY A 34 -13.99 -26.38 3.27
CA GLY A 34 -15.30 -25.93 3.79
C GLY A 34 -16.43 -26.03 2.76
N PHE A 35 -16.07 -25.97 1.48
CA PHE A 35 -17.00 -26.01 0.34
C PHE A 35 -17.25 -27.42 -0.21
N GLY A 36 -16.68 -28.47 0.37
CA GLY A 36 -16.92 -29.87 -0.04
C GLY A 36 -15.66 -30.61 -0.52
N LEU A 37 -15.87 -31.65 -1.33
CA LEU A 37 -14.84 -32.57 -1.81
C LEU A 37 -14.63 -32.41 -3.31
N VAL A 38 -13.37 -32.41 -3.75
CA VAL A 38 -13.01 -32.27 -5.16
C VAL A 38 -12.37 -33.57 -5.64
N TYR A 39 -12.96 -34.16 -6.68
CA TYR A 39 -12.50 -35.40 -7.30
C TYR A 39 -11.97 -35.14 -8.70
N LYS A 40 -10.90 -35.83 -9.09
CA LYS A 40 -10.49 -35.96 -10.48
C LYS A 40 -11.42 -36.96 -11.18
N GLY A 41 -11.82 -36.64 -12.40
CA GLY A 41 -12.61 -37.55 -13.24
C GLY A 41 -12.07 -37.60 -14.66
N GLN A 42 -12.44 -38.67 -15.37
CA GLN A 42 -12.18 -38.80 -16.80
C GLN A 42 -13.51 -38.85 -17.54
N SER A 43 -13.73 -37.88 -18.41
CA SER A 43 -14.89 -37.78 -19.28
C SER A 43 -14.49 -38.06 -20.73
N GLU A 44 -15.28 -38.86 -21.44
CA GLU A 44 -15.09 -39.05 -22.88
C GLU A 44 -15.30 -37.75 -23.66
N GLN A 45 -16.22 -36.90 -23.21
CA GLN A 45 -16.58 -35.65 -23.88
C GLN A 45 -15.65 -34.50 -23.53
N PHE A 46 -15.20 -34.41 -22.27
CA PHE A 46 -14.49 -33.23 -21.76
C PHE A 46 -13.04 -33.51 -21.34
N GLY A 47 -12.56 -34.74 -21.51
CA GLY A 47 -11.23 -35.15 -21.06
C GLY A 47 -11.14 -35.22 -19.54
N THR A 48 -10.00 -34.83 -18.98
CA THR A 48 -9.79 -34.84 -17.53
C THR A 48 -10.50 -33.64 -16.88
N ILE A 49 -11.36 -33.93 -15.90
CA ILE A 49 -12.22 -32.95 -15.22
C ILE A 49 -11.96 -32.92 -13.71
N ALA A 50 -12.28 -31.79 -13.08
CA ALA A 50 -12.35 -31.64 -11.63
C ALA A 50 -13.81 -31.52 -11.20
N VAL A 51 -14.23 -32.33 -10.25
CA VAL A 51 -15.63 -32.49 -9.81
C VAL A 51 -15.73 -32.06 -8.35
N LYS A 52 -16.24 -30.85 -8.10
CA LYS A 52 -16.48 -30.30 -6.77
C LYS A 52 -17.88 -30.70 -6.32
N ARG A 53 -17.97 -31.67 -5.42
CA ARG A 53 -19.21 -32.13 -4.78
C ARG A 53 -19.41 -31.35 -3.48
N LEU A 54 -20.44 -30.53 -3.44
CA LEU A 54 -20.73 -29.66 -2.30
C LEU A 54 -21.34 -30.47 -1.14
N ASN A 55 -21.09 -30.04 0.10
CA ASN A 55 -21.65 -30.69 1.28
C ASN A 55 -23.09 -30.24 1.53
N ASN A 56 -24.07 -31.12 1.30
CA ASN A 56 -25.50 -30.85 1.52
C ASN A 56 -25.94 -30.75 3.00
N LYS A 57 -25.01 -30.80 3.96
CA LYS A 57 -25.32 -30.97 5.39
C LYS A 57 -25.38 -29.66 6.19
N THR A 58 -25.20 -28.51 5.59
CA THR A 58 -25.25 -27.24 6.34
C THR A 58 -26.70 -26.79 6.53
N ALA A 59 -27.16 -26.76 7.79
CA ALA A 59 -28.51 -26.30 8.18
C ALA A 59 -28.82 -24.83 7.83
N SER A 60 -27.82 -24.06 7.35
CA SER A 60 -27.91 -22.63 7.07
C SER A 60 -28.35 -22.26 5.65
N GLY A 61 -28.52 -23.22 4.73
CA GLY A 61 -28.81 -22.95 3.31
C GLY A 61 -27.67 -22.26 2.53
N GLN A 62 -26.53 -22.03 3.17
CA GLN A 62 -25.40 -21.28 2.61
C GLN A 62 -24.76 -21.97 1.40
N GLY A 63 -24.61 -23.30 1.43
CA GLY A 63 -24.00 -24.06 0.32
C GLY A 63 -24.81 -24.00 -0.99
N GLU A 64 -26.14 -23.86 -0.93
CA GLU A 64 -26.97 -23.68 -2.12
C GLU A 64 -26.77 -22.30 -2.75
N LEU A 65 -26.64 -21.26 -1.92
CA LEU A 65 -26.35 -19.92 -2.40
C LEU A 65 -24.98 -19.84 -3.07
N GLU A 66 -23.96 -20.46 -2.48
CA GLU A 66 -22.60 -20.54 -3.02
C GLU A 66 -22.57 -21.29 -4.36
N PHE A 67 -23.28 -22.43 -4.45
CA PHE A 67 -23.47 -23.19 -5.69
C PHE A 67 -24.05 -22.32 -6.81
N MET A 68 -25.16 -21.65 -6.53
CA MET A 68 -25.86 -20.83 -7.51
C MET A 68 -25.06 -19.59 -7.94
N LYS A 69 -24.32 -18.97 -7.01
CA LYS A 69 -23.42 -17.85 -7.32
C LYS A 69 -22.29 -18.27 -8.24
N GLU A 70 -21.64 -19.40 -7.94
CA GLU A 70 -20.51 -19.88 -8.73
C GLU A 70 -20.94 -20.22 -10.16
N ILE A 71 -22.11 -20.86 -10.35
CA ILE A 71 -22.71 -21.07 -11.68
C ILE A 71 -22.98 -19.73 -12.38
N ALA A 72 -23.66 -18.80 -11.70
CA ALA A 72 -24.04 -17.53 -12.30
C ALA A 72 -22.83 -16.68 -12.73
N LEU A 73 -21.76 -16.69 -11.94
CA LEU A 73 -20.52 -15.96 -12.25
C LEU A 73 -19.73 -16.67 -13.36
N LEU A 74 -19.42 -17.95 -13.22
CA LEU A 74 -18.58 -18.62 -14.21
C LEU A 74 -19.28 -18.89 -15.55
N SER A 75 -20.61 -18.77 -15.62
CA SER A 75 -21.34 -18.79 -16.89
C SER A 75 -21.38 -17.44 -17.60
N ALA A 76 -21.15 -16.33 -16.87
CA ALA A 76 -21.25 -14.98 -17.42
C ALA A 76 -19.90 -14.27 -17.60
N TYR A 77 -18.85 -14.77 -16.95
CA TYR A 77 -17.53 -14.16 -16.92
C TYR A 77 -16.49 -15.17 -17.40
N GLU A 78 -15.81 -14.86 -18.49
CA GLU A 78 -14.80 -15.72 -19.11
C GLU A 78 -13.50 -14.93 -19.30
N HIS A 79 -12.40 -15.47 -18.78
CA HIS A 79 -11.08 -14.88 -18.91
C HIS A 79 -10.01 -15.96 -18.74
N GLU A 80 -8.87 -15.79 -19.41
CA GLU A 80 -7.78 -16.79 -19.45
C GLU A 80 -7.17 -17.12 -18.08
N ASN A 81 -7.32 -16.21 -17.10
CA ASN A 81 -6.86 -16.35 -15.73
C ASN A 81 -8.00 -16.61 -14.72
N LEU A 82 -9.15 -17.08 -15.18
CA LEU A 82 -10.23 -17.61 -14.33
C LEU A 82 -10.45 -19.08 -14.67
N VAL A 83 -10.89 -19.88 -13.69
CA VAL A 83 -11.30 -21.27 -13.97
C VAL A 83 -12.53 -21.31 -14.86
N SER A 84 -12.61 -22.34 -15.70
CA SER A 84 -13.75 -22.53 -16.62
C SER A 84 -14.69 -23.59 -16.06
N LEU A 85 -15.93 -23.18 -15.74
CA LEU A 85 -17.01 -24.11 -15.44
C LEU A 85 -17.43 -24.82 -16.72
N ILE A 86 -17.35 -26.15 -16.75
CA ILE A 86 -17.81 -26.95 -17.89
C ILE A 86 -19.30 -27.25 -17.73
N ARG A 87 -19.71 -27.82 -16.59
CA ARG A 87 -21.08 -28.28 -16.33
C ARG A 87 -21.41 -28.20 -14.84
N PHE A 88 -22.68 -28.34 -14.51
CA PHE A 88 -23.13 -28.55 -13.13
C PHE A 88 -24.18 -29.66 -13.05
N CYS A 89 -24.38 -30.22 -11.86
CA CYS A 89 -25.44 -31.19 -11.56
C CYS A 89 -26.20 -30.75 -10.30
N ASP A 90 -27.53 -30.83 -10.40
CA ASP A 90 -28.49 -30.61 -9.32
C ASP A 90 -29.57 -31.69 -9.46
N GLU A 91 -29.21 -32.94 -9.09
CA GLU A 91 -30.06 -34.13 -9.21
C GLU A 91 -29.97 -34.96 -7.93
N GLU A 92 -31.07 -35.59 -7.51
CA GLU A 92 -31.10 -36.49 -6.34
C GLU A 92 -30.59 -35.85 -5.05
N GLY A 93 -30.70 -34.52 -4.95
CA GLY A 93 -30.19 -33.72 -3.85
C GLY A 93 -28.69 -33.40 -3.96
N GLU A 94 -27.95 -33.97 -4.89
CA GLU A 94 -26.52 -33.68 -5.11
C GLU A 94 -26.30 -32.35 -5.84
N LYS A 95 -25.44 -31.51 -5.29
CA LYS A 95 -25.00 -30.24 -5.91
C LYS A 95 -23.53 -30.33 -6.28
N ILE A 96 -23.25 -30.39 -7.58
CA ILE A 96 -21.92 -30.70 -8.10
C ILE A 96 -21.53 -29.71 -9.20
N LEU A 97 -20.31 -29.17 -9.12
CA LEU A 97 -19.71 -28.32 -10.14
C LEU A 97 -18.58 -29.08 -10.85
N VAL A 98 -18.56 -29.00 -12.18
CA VAL A 98 -17.58 -29.70 -13.03
C VAL A 98 -16.75 -28.67 -13.79
N TYR A 99 -15.44 -28.70 -13.59
CA TYR A 99 -14.47 -27.78 -14.17
C TYR A 99 -13.46 -28.51 -15.04
N LYS A 100 -12.75 -27.75 -15.89
CA LYS A 100 -11.50 -28.23 -16.47
C LYS A 100 -10.53 -28.57 -15.33
N HIS A 101 -9.84 -29.71 -15.42
CA HIS A 101 -8.83 -30.07 -14.43
C HIS A 101 -7.52 -29.31 -14.69
N GLU A 102 -7.15 -28.43 -13.77
CA GLU A 102 -5.88 -27.71 -13.80
C GLU A 102 -4.77 -28.61 -13.23
N SER A 103 -3.86 -29.08 -14.09
CA SER A 103 -3.04 -30.27 -13.81
C SER A 103 -1.94 -30.07 -12.78
N ASN A 104 -1.46 -28.84 -12.59
CA ASN A 104 -0.41 -28.53 -11.62
C ASN A 104 -0.97 -28.20 -10.22
N GLY A 105 -2.28 -28.32 -10.03
CA GLY A 105 -2.92 -28.14 -8.74
C GLY A 105 -2.97 -26.69 -8.29
N SER A 106 -3.05 -26.47 -6.98
CA SER A 106 -3.19 -25.16 -6.35
C SER A 106 -1.83 -24.57 -5.94
N LEU A 107 -1.71 -23.24 -5.97
CA LEU A 107 -0.46 -22.53 -5.72
C LEU A 107 0.11 -22.82 -4.32
N ASP A 108 -0.74 -22.94 -3.29
CA ASP A 108 -0.32 -23.30 -1.92
C ASP A 108 0.49 -24.60 -1.87
N LYS A 109 0.01 -25.66 -2.54
CA LYS A 109 0.68 -26.97 -2.60
C LYS A 109 2.01 -26.90 -3.35
N VAL A 110 2.05 -26.11 -4.42
CA VAL A 110 3.28 -25.94 -5.20
C VAL A 110 4.32 -25.08 -4.46
N LEU A 111 3.88 -24.11 -3.66
CA LEU A 111 4.80 -23.33 -2.81
C LEU A 111 5.47 -24.20 -1.75
N GLU A 112 4.81 -25.25 -1.26
CA GLU A 112 5.38 -26.23 -0.32
C GLU A 112 6.46 -27.11 -0.96
N SER A 113 6.30 -27.50 -2.24
CA SER A 113 7.23 -28.41 -2.90
C SER A 113 8.56 -27.75 -3.33
N LYS A 114 8.64 -26.41 -3.26
CA LYS A 114 9.78 -25.58 -3.67
C LYS A 114 10.19 -25.71 -5.16
N ASP A 115 9.37 -26.33 -6.00
CA ASP A 115 9.70 -26.61 -7.41
C ASP A 115 9.60 -25.39 -8.35
N LEU A 116 9.18 -24.23 -7.82
CA LEU A 116 9.01 -23.01 -8.61
C LEU A 116 10.21 -22.06 -8.49
N ASP A 117 10.86 -21.81 -9.62
CA ASP A 117 11.79 -20.70 -9.77
C ASP A 117 11.11 -19.33 -9.65
N TRP A 118 11.93 -18.29 -9.42
CA TRP A 118 11.43 -16.93 -9.21
C TRP A 118 10.71 -16.32 -10.43
N ILE A 119 11.15 -16.63 -11.66
CA ILE A 119 10.52 -16.08 -12.88
C ILE A 119 9.11 -16.64 -13.04
N ARG A 120 8.94 -17.94 -12.78
CA ARG A 120 7.64 -18.60 -12.85
C ARG A 120 6.70 -18.10 -11.76
N ARG A 121 7.21 -17.86 -10.55
CA ARG A 121 6.46 -17.19 -9.47
C ARG A 121 5.95 -15.81 -9.89
N LEU A 122 6.79 -14.98 -10.49
CA LEU A 122 6.39 -13.66 -11.02
C LEU A 122 5.28 -13.77 -12.07
N ARG A 123 5.39 -14.73 -13.01
CA ARG A 123 4.36 -14.97 -14.03
C ARG A 123 3.03 -15.40 -13.41
N ILE A 124 3.06 -16.32 -12.44
CA ILE A 124 1.87 -16.77 -11.71
C ILE A 124 1.18 -15.60 -11.01
N CYS A 125 1.94 -14.76 -10.29
CA CYS A 125 1.39 -13.57 -9.64
C CYS A 125 0.77 -12.61 -10.65
N LEU A 126 1.45 -12.37 -11.77
CA LEU A 126 0.95 -11.49 -12.83
C LEU A 126 -0.35 -12.01 -13.45
N ASP A 127 -0.43 -13.31 -13.74
CA ASP A 127 -1.61 -13.98 -14.26
C ASP A 127 -2.80 -13.87 -13.28
N ALA A 128 -2.57 -14.17 -12.01
CA ALA A 128 -3.61 -14.00 -10.98
C ALA A 128 -4.04 -12.53 -10.85
N ALA A 129 -3.10 -11.57 -10.90
CA ALA A 129 -3.41 -10.15 -10.85
C ALA A 129 -4.26 -9.69 -12.04
N LYS A 130 -3.99 -10.21 -13.25
CA LYS A 130 -4.81 -9.95 -14.45
C LYS A 130 -6.23 -10.49 -14.30
N GLY A 131 -6.38 -11.71 -13.79
CA GLY A 131 -7.70 -12.29 -13.50
C GLY A 131 -8.50 -11.44 -12.51
N LEU A 132 -7.86 -10.98 -11.43
CA LEU A 132 -8.52 -10.15 -10.42
C LEU A 132 -8.81 -8.73 -10.93
N LYS A 133 -7.91 -8.15 -11.73
CA LYS A 133 -8.15 -6.89 -12.45
C LYS A 133 -9.38 -7.02 -13.36
N TYR A 134 -9.50 -8.11 -14.12
CA TYR A 134 -10.65 -8.34 -14.99
C TYR A 134 -11.97 -8.32 -14.22
N LEU A 135 -12.03 -8.99 -13.06
CA LEU A 135 -13.21 -8.97 -12.18
C LEU A 135 -13.55 -7.57 -11.65
N HIS A 136 -12.53 -6.72 -11.46
CA HIS A 136 -12.64 -5.39 -10.89
C HIS A 136 -12.99 -4.30 -11.91
N ASP A 137 -12.38 -4.33 -13.09
CA ASP A 137 -12.31 -3.20 -14.04
C ASP A 137 -13.03 -3.44 -15.38
N ASP A 138 -12.99 -4.67 -15.93
CA ASP A 138 -13.20 -4.91 -17.37
C ASP A 138 -14.51 -5.64 -17.70
N VAL A 139 -15.43 -5.77 -16.74
CA VAL A 139 -16.70 -6.47 -16.97
C VAL A 139 -17.69 -5.56 -17.69
N GLY A 140 -17.76 -5.71 -19.01
CA GLY A 140 -18.84 -5.16 -19.83
C GLY A 140 -20.19 -5.53 -19.24
N THR A 141 -21.02 -4.51 -18.99
CA THR A 141 -22.33 -4.51 -18.31
C THR A 141 -22.27 -4.15 -16.82
N GLN A 142 -22.08 -2.87 -16.48
CA GLN A 142 -22.58 -2.21 -15.24
C GLN A 142 -22.26 -2.86 -13.87
N HIS A 143 -21.46 -3.92 -13.79
CA HIS A 143 -21.26 -4.74 -12.59
C HIS A 143 -19.79 -5.06 -12.37
N ARG A 144 -19.41 -5.17 -11.10
CA ARG A 144 -18.07 -5.44 -10.61
C ARG A 144 -18.14 -6.64 -9.70
N VAL A 145 -17.18 -7.56 -9.82
CA VAL A 145 -17.15 -8.77 -8.98
C VAL A 145 -16.06 -8.61 -7.92
N LEU A 146 -16.45 -8.76 -6.65
CA LEU A 146 -15.55 -8.85 -5.50
C LEU A 146 -15.43 -10.32 -5.13
N HIS A 147 -14.21 -10.87 -5.16
CA HIS A 147 -13.99 -12.30 -5.01
C HIS A 147 -14.25 -12.77 -3.57
N CYS A 148 -13.80 -12.01 -2.57
CA CYS A 148 -13.95 -12.22 -1.12
C CYS A 148 -13.15 -13.38 -0.51
N ASP A 149 -12.63 -14.31 -1.30
CA ASP A 149 -11.80 -15.43 -0.79
C ASP A 149 -10.52 -15.65 -1.61
N ILE A 150 -9.78 -14.56 -1.90
CA ILE A 150 -8.47 -14.67 -2.55
C ILE A 150 -7.45 -15.24 -1.56
N LYS A 151 -6.83 -16.37 -1.95
CA LYS A 151 -5.76 -17.07 -1.23
C LYS A 151 -5.02 -18.00 -2.19
N SER A 152 -3.83 -18.45 -1.82
CA SER A 152 -3.00 -19.33 -2.65
C SER A 152 -3.70 -20.67 -3.01
N SER A 153 -4.52 -21.24 -2.13
CA SER A 153 -5.28 -22.46 -2.44
C SER A 153 -6.39 -22.28 -3.47
N ASN A 154 -6.83 -21.03 -3.71
CA ASN A 154 -7.84 -20.68 -4.71
C ASN A 154 -7.22 -20.20 -6.03
N ILE A 155 -5.89 -20.25 -6.18
CA ILE A 155 -5.18 -19.98 -7.43
C ILE A 155 -4.68 -21.31 -7.98
N LEU A 156 -5.30 -21.80 -9.04
CA LEU A 156 -4.96 -23.06 -9.69
C LEU A 156 -3.98 -22.83 -10.84
N LEU A 157 -3.22 -23.87 -11.19
CA LEU A 157 -2.18 -23.83 -12.21
C LEU A 157 -2.47 -24.86 -13.29
N ASP A 158 -2.61 -24.39 -14.53
CA ASP A 158 -2.82 -25.26 -15.69
C ASP A 158 -1.54 -26.00 -16.10
N GLU A 159 -1.62 -26.85 -17.12
CA GLU A 159 -0.48 -27.61 -17.67
C GLU A 159 0.73 -26.75 -18.07
N ASN A 160 0.52 -25.47 -18.38
CA ASN A 160 1.54 -24.52 -18.81
C ASN A 160 1.99 -23.56 -17.69
N TRP A 161 1.62 -23.85 -16.44
CA TRP A 161 1.90 -22.99 -15.27
C TRP A 161 1.19 -21.64 -15.30
N LYS A 162 0.09 -21.52 -16.07
CA LYS A 162 -0.74 -20.32 -16.09
C LYS A 162 -1.66 -20.31 -14.88
N ALA A 163 -1.73 -19.17 -14.21
CA ALA A 163 -2.55 -19.05 -13.01
C ALA A 163 -4.02 -18.75 -13.34
N LYS A 164 -4.92 -19.40 -12.60
CA LYS A 164 -6.38 -19.24 -12.71
C LYS A 164 -7.04 -19.10 -11.35
N ILE A 165 -7.79 -18.03 -11.16
CA ILE A 165 -8.58 -17.80 -9.94
C ILE A 165 -9.79 -18.74 -9.94
N SER A 166 -10.07 -19.34 -8.79
CA SER A 166 -11.14 -20.31 -8.55
C SER A 166 -11.93 -19.97 -7.27
N ASP A 167 -13.04 -20.67 -7.06
CA ASP A 167 -13.87 -20.63 -5.84
C ASP A 167 -14.66 -19.32 -5.64
N PHE A 168 -15.66 -19.12 -6.49
CA PHE A 168 -16.50 -17.91 -6.52
C PHE A 168 -17.72 -17.98 -5.60
N GLY A 169 -17.82 -18.98 -4.73
CA GLY A 169 -19.00 -19.18 -3.88
C GLY A 169 -19.29 -17.99 -2.94
N LEU A 170 -18.23 -17.35 -2.44
CA LEU A 170 -18.33 -16.18 -1.55
C LEU A 170 -18.42 -14.84 -2.29
N SER A 171 -18.24 -14.84 -3.60
CA SER A 171 -18.14 -13.60 -4.39
C SER A 171 -19.43 -12.76 -4.33
N LYS A 172 -19.26 -11.45 -4.49
CA LYS A 172 -20.34 -10.45 -4.46
C LYS A 172 -20.26 -9.55 -5.68
N ILE A 173 -21.43 -9.22 -6.22
CA ILE A 173 -21.57 -8.35 -7.37
C ILE A 173 -21.99 -6.95 -6.89
N GLY A 174 -21.17 -5.94 -7.18
CA GLY A 174 -21.48 -4.53 -6.93
C GLY A 174 -21.74 -3.77 -8.23
N PRO A 175 -22.35 -2.58 -8.18
CA PRO A 175 -22.46 -1.71 -9.35
C PRO A 175 -21.08 -1.22 -9.83
N ALA A 176 -20.87 -1.12 -11.13
CA ALA A 176 -19.63 -0.59 -11.74
C ALA A 176 -19.75 0.89 -12.16
N ASN A 177 -20.96 1.46 -12.21
CA ASN A 177 -21.20 2.85 -12.61
C ASN A 177 -20.86 3.89 -11.53
N VAL A 178 -20.43 3.46 -10.34
CA VAL A 178 -19.99 4.33 -9.26
C VAL A 178 -18.52 4.02 -8.94
N LYS A 179 -17.66 5.04 -8.97
CA LYS A 179 -16.20 4.88 -8.77
C LYS A 179 -15.84 4.25 -7.42
N HIS A 180 -16.61 4.54 -6.38
CA HIS A 180 -16.45 3.98 -5.03
C HIS A 180 -17.70 3.19 -4.67
N THR A 181 -17.69 1.88 -4.92
CA THR A 181 -18.73 0.97 -4.45
C THR A 181 -18.26 0.23 -3.22
N PHE A 182 -19.12 0.25 -2.20
CA PHE A 182 -18.96 -0.53 -0.99
C PHE A 182 -20.22 -1.37 -0.76
N ILE A 183 -20.03 -2.56 -0.21
CA ILE A 183 -21.10 -3.48 0.14
C ILE A 183 -21.05 -3.68 1.65
N ILE A 184 -22.08 -3.24 2.36
CA ILE A 184 -22.21 -3.52 3.80
C ILE A 184 -22.68 -4.96 3.96
N CYS A 185 -21.89 -5.78 4.63
CA CYS A 185 -22.18 -7.18 4.85
C CYS A 185 -21.32 -7.76 5.98
N ASN A 186 -21.76 -8.87 6.55
CA ASN A 186 -20.93 -9.61 7.50
C ASN A 186 -19.61 -10.04 6.83
N ALA A 187 -18.52 -9.91 7.59
CA ALA A 187 -17.20 -10.33 7.14
C ALA A 187 -17.21 -11.83 6.78
N CYS A 188 -16.69 -12.15 5.59
CA CYS A 188 -16.55 -13.52 5.10
C CYS A 188 -15.21 -13.67 4.37
N GLY A 189 -14.69 -14.89 4.33
CA GLY A 189 -13.37 -15.20 3.76
C GLY A 189 -12.53 -16.05 4.71
N THR A 190 -11.29 -16.33 4.30
CA THR A 190 -10.37 -17.18 5.06
C THR A 190 -9.55 -16.37 6.07
N PRO A 191 -9.56 -16.70 7.38
CA PRO A 191 -8.73 -16.02 8.38
C PRO A 191 -7.25 -15.95 7.97
N GLY A 192 -6.63 -14.78 8.15
CA GLY A 192 -5.27 -14.49 7.70
C GLY A 192 -5.17 -13.80 6.34
N TYR A 193 -6.23 -13.87 5.52
CA TYR A 193 -6.35 -13.15 4.24
C TYR A 193 -7.39 -12.03 4.27
N ILE A 194 -8.29 -12.03 5.27
CA ILE A 194 -9.36 -11.04 5.40
C ILE A 194 -8.76 -9.66 5.67
N ASP A 195 -9.20 -8.68 4.88
CA ASP A 195 -8.93 -7.25 5.08
C ASP A 195 -9.35 -6.82 6.50
N PRO A 196 -8.41 -6.31 7.34
CA PRO A 196 -8.71 -5.95 8.73
C PRO A 196 -9.79 -4.86 8.82
N GLU A 197 -9.78 -3.89 7.90
CA GLU A 197 -10.80 -2.84 7.88
C GLU A 197 -12.17 -3.43 7.50
N TYR A 198 -12.23 -4.39 6.57
CA TYR A 198 -13.47 -5.10 6.23
C TYR A 198 -13.99 -5.93 7.42
N HIS A 199 -13.10 -6.64 8.10
CA HIS A 199 -13.44 -7.40 9.29
C HIS A 199 -14.03 -6.51 10.40
N GLU A 200 -13.45 -5.34 10.63
CA GLU A 200 -13.88 -4.39 11.66
C GLU A 200 -15.17 -3.64 11.29
N THR A 201 -15.30 -3.20 10.04
CA THR A 201 -16.38 -2.29 9.61
C THR A 201 -17.56 -2.99 8.93
N GLY A 202 -17.37 -4.21 8.43
CA GLY A 202 -18.34 -4.89 7.55
C GLY A 202 -18.47 -4.26 6.15
N ILE A 203 -17.60 -3.30 5.81
CA ILE A 203 -17.63 -2.61 4.51
C ILE A 203 -16.71 -3.34 3.54
N LEU A 204 -17.27 -4.00 2.54
CA LEU A 204 -16.51 -4.72 1.52
C LEU A 204 -16.28 -3.83 0.28
N THR A 205 -15.05 -3.80 -0.23
CA THR A 205 -14.69 -3.08 -1.46
C THR A 205 -13.69 -3.89 -2.31
N GLN A 206 -13.34 -3.40 -3.50
CA GLN A 206 -12.23 -3.95 -4.29
C GLN A 206 -10.92 -4.02 -3.51
N LYS A 207 -10.70 -3.04 -2.62
CA LYS A 207 -9.49 -2.94 -1.82
C LYS A 207 -9.37 -4.08 -0.81
N SER A 208 -10.47 -4.75 -0.49
CA SER A 208 -10.46 -5.95 0.35
C SER A 208 -9.83 -7.13 -0.38
N ASP A 209 -10.17 -7.34 -1.67
CA ASP A 209 -9.49 -8.35 -2.50
C ASP A 209 -8.01 -7.99 -2.73
N VAL A 210 -7.68 -6.70 -2.89
CA VAL A 210 -6.29 -6.22 -3.01
C VAL A 210 -5.47 -6.61 -1.79
N TYR A 211 -6.01 -6.44 -0.58
CA TYR A 211 -5.34 -6.85 0.66
C TYR A 211 -5.10 -8.36 0.68
N SER A 212 -6.14 -9.15 0.41
CA SER A 212 -6.01 -10.61 0.36
C SER A 212 -4.98 -11.06 -0.69
N PHE A 213 -4.90 -10.38 -1.83
CA PHE A 213 -3.88 -10.62 -2.85
C PHE A 213 -2.47 -10.22 -2.37
N GLY A 214 -2.34 -9.14 -1.60
CA GLY A 214 -1.07 -8.76 -0.95
C GLY A 214 -0.52 -9.88 -0.06
N VAL A 215 -1.37 -10.57 0.69
CA VAL A 215 -0.97 -11.74 1.49
C VAL A 215 -0.42 -12.84 0.58
N VAL A 216 -1.11 -13.17 -0.51
CA VAL A 216 -0.66 -14.15 -1.51
C VAL A 216 0.70 -13.77 -2.11
N LEU A 217 0.92 -12.49 -2.43
CA LEU A 217 2.20 -12.03 -2.97
C LEU A 217 3.35 -12.30 -1.99
N PHE A 218 3.14 -12.11 -0.69
CA PHE A 218 4.13 -12.46 0.32
C PHE A 218 4.28 -13.97 0.52
N GLU A 219 3.22 -14.77 0.36
CA GLU A 219 3.37 -16.24 0.37
C GLU A 219 4.32 -16.69 -0.74
N VAL A 220 4.16 -16.12 -1.93
CA VAL A 220 5.00 -16.40 -3.10
C VAL A 220 6.43 -15.91 -2.90
N LEU A 221 6.60 -14.70 -2.34
CA LEU A 221 7.91 -14.10 -2.08
C LEU A 221 8.71 -14.88 -1.03
N CYS A 222 8.06 -15.22 0.08
CA CYS A 222 8.71 -15.90 1.20
C CYS A 222 8.78 -17.43 1.00
N GLY A 223 7.99 -17.98 0.07
CA GLY A 223 7.89 -19.43 -0.15
C GLY A 223 7.26 -20.16 1.03
N ARG A 224 6.29 -19.54 1.69
CA ARG A 224 5.62 -20.05 2.91
C ARG A 224 4.13 -19.70 2.88
N GLN A 225 3.31 -20.51 3.51
CA GLN A 225 1.88 -20.23 3.65
C GLN A 225 1.59 -19.02 4.52
N GLY A 226 0.50 -18.31 4.23
CA GLY A 226 0.05 -17.09 4.89
C GLY A 226 -0.40 -17.32 6.33
N VAL A 227 -0.77 -18.56 6.65
CA VAL A 227 -1.07 -19.03 8.00
C VAL A 227 -0.34 -20.34 8.24
N ARG A 228 0.58 -20.36 9.19
CA ARG A 228 1.19 -21.60 9.69
C ARG A 228 0.56 -22.00 11.00
N ARG A 229 0.18 -23.28 11.10
CA ARG A 229 -0.31 -23.89 12.33
C ARG A 229 0.87 -24.59 13.01
N HIS A 230 1.18 -24.19 14.24
CA HIS A 230 2.12 -24.91 15.09
C HIS A 230 1.44 -25.26 16.42
N GLY A 231 0.91 -26.49 16.50
CA GLY A 231 0.02 -26.88 17.61
C GLY A 231 -1.23 -25.97 17.63
N ASP A 232 -1.50 -25.37 18.79
CA ASP A 232 -2.61 -24.42 19.00
C ASP A 232 -2.28 -22.98 18.57
N HIS A 233 -1.05 -22.70 18.14
CA HIS A 233 -0.62 -21.35 17.76
C HIS A 233 -0.73 -21.13 16.25
N HIS A 234 -1.32 -20.00 15.86
CA HIS A 234 -1.43 -19.53 14.49
C HIS A 234 -0.41 -18.41 14.23
N GLU A 235 0.59 -18.70 13.42
CA GLU A 235 1.55 -17.70 12.94
C GLU A 235 1.06 -17.14 11.60
N PHE A 236 0.84 -15.83 11.55
CA PHE A 236 0.35 -15.15 10.35
C PHE A 236 1.49 -14.43 9.64
N LEU A 237 1.65 -14.70 8.34
CA LEU A 237 2.74 -14.14 7.54
C LEU A 237 2.72 -12.61 7.51
N PHE A 238 1.54 -12.00 7.48
CA PHE A 238 1.43 -10.53 7.45
C PHE A 238 2.09 -9.88 8.68
N LYS A 239 2.06 -10.52 9.86
CA LYS A 239 2.71 -9.98 11.08
C LYS A 239 4.24 -9.97 10.96
N LEU A 240 4.80 -11.00 10.32
CA LEU A 240 6.24 -11.06 10.03
C LEU A 240 6.62 -10.01 8.97
N VAL A 241 5.76 -9.80 7.99
CA VAL A 241 5.99 -8.78 6.96
C VAL A 241 5.96 -7.38 7.57
N GLU A 242 4.99 -7.08 8.45
CA GLU A 242 4.88 -5.80 9.17
C GLU A 242 6.11 -5.50 10.03
N SER A 243 6.76 -6.51 10.61
CA SER A 243 7.98 -6.30 11.39
C SER A 243 9.25 -6.17 10.53
N HIS A 244 9.35 -6.88 9.41
CA HIS A 244 10.58 -6.95 8.62
C HIS A 244 10.66 -5.97 7.45
N TYR A 245 9.54 -5.68 6.79
CA TYR A 245 9.54 -4.82 5.60
C TYR A 245 9.95 -3.37 5.91
N PRO A 246 9.38 -2.67 6.92
CA PRO A 246 9.76 -1.28 7.23
C PRO A 246 11.22 -1.13 7.68
N LEU A 247 11.78 -2.18 8.26
CA LEU A 247 13.17 -2.23 8.74
C LEU A 247 14.17 -2.57 7.61
N GLY A 248 13.70 -2.84 6.39
CA GLY A 248 14.56 -3.27 5.28
C GLY A 248 15.17 -4.67 5.47
N THR A 249 14.63 -5.48 6.39
CA THR A 249 15.16 -6.80 6.74
C THR A 249 14.40 -7.96 6.11
N LEU A 250 13.65 -7.70 5.03
CA LEU A 250 12.82 -8.69 4.34
C LEU A 250 13.58 -9.96 3.90
N ASN A 251 14.88 -9.83 3.62
CA ASN A 251 15.74 -10.97 3.27
C ASN A 251 15.78 -12.05 4.35
N VAL A 252 15.48 -11.72 5.62
CA VAL A 252 15.47 -12.66 6.76
C VAL A 252 14.32 -13.67 6.65
N ILE A 253 13.19 -13.25 6.07
CA ILE A 253 11.98 -14.08 5.98
C ILE A 253 11.82 -14.78 4.62
N ILE A 254 12.61 -14.38 3.61
CA ILE A 254 12.64 -15.00 2.29
C ILE A 254 13.53 -16.24 2.31
N ASP A 255 13.09 -17.33 1.68
CA ASP A 255 13.92 -18.53 1.50
C ASP A 255 15.22 -18.18 0.74
N LEU A 256 16.35 -18.62 1.27
CA LEU A 256 17.67 -18.24 0.78
C LEU A 256 17.90 -18.64 -0.69
N ASP A 257 17.35 -19.77 -1.12
CA ASP A 257 17.54 -20.24 -2.50
C ASP A 257 16.65 -19.50 -3.50
N LEU A 258 15.50 -18.99 -3.04
CA LEU A 258 14.71 -18.03 -3.82
C LEU A 258 15.41 -16.67 -3.89
N LEU A 259 15.94 -16.18 -2.77
CA LEU A 259 16.59 -14.87 -2.71
C LEU A 259 17.78 -14.78 -3.69
N LYS A 260 18.56 -15.85 -3.82
CA LYS A 260 19.68 -15.93 -4.79
C LYS A 260 19.26 -15.80 -6.25
N GLN A 261 18.01 -16.13 -6.58
CA GLN A 261 17.49 -16.03 -7.95
C GLN A 261 17.01 -14.61 -8.30
N MET A 262 16.74 -13.78 -7.29
CA MET A 262 16.09 -12.48 -7.47
C MET A 262 17.11 -11.38 -7.83
N LYS A 263 16.85 -10.64 -8.91
CA LYS A 263 17.57 -9.38 -9.14
C LYS A 263 17.09 -8.33 -8.15
N PRO A 264 17.97 -7.48 -7.57
CA PRO A 264 17.59 -6.50 -6.55
C PRO A 264 16.40 -5.62 -6.97
N THR A 265 16.45 -5.01 -8.16
CA THR A 265 15.37 -4.13 -8.66
C THR A 265 14.05 -4.86 -8.85
N SER A 266 14.09 -6.13 -9.28
CA SER A 266 12.87 -6.96 -9.42
C SER A 266 12.26 -7.25 -8.05
N LYS A 267 13.09 -7.68 -7.09
CA LYS A 267 12.68 -7.95 -5.71
C LYS A 267 12.08 -6.71 -5.05
N ASP A 268 12.75 -5.57 -5.16
CA ASP A 268 12.32 -4.32 -4.54
C ASP A 268 10.99 -3.88 -5.13
N THR A 269 10.85 -3.88 -6.46
CA THR A 269 9.58 -3.56 -7.15
C THR A 269 8.44 -4.48 -6.70
N PHE A 270 8.68 -5.79 -6.66
CA PHE A 270 7.69 -6.79 -6.23
C PHE A 270 7.28 -6.60 -4.76
N SER A 271 8.27 -6.48 -3.87
CA SER A 271 8.02 -6.36 -2.43
C SER A 271 7.32 -5.05 -2.08
N THR A 272 7.64 -3.95 -2.78
CA THR A 272 6.96 -2.67 -2.59
C THR A 272 5.49 -2.74 -2.96
N ILE A 273 5.15 -3.28 -4.14
CA ILE A 273 3.73 -3.37 -4.51
C ILE A 273 2.97 -4.36 -3.60
N ALA A 274 3.60 -5.45 -3.19
CA ALA A 274 3.01 -6.41 -2.25
C ALA A 274 2.73 -5.76 -0.89
N TYR A 275 3.67 -4.96 -0.36
CA TYR A 275 3.50 -4.27 0.91
C TYR A 275 2.41 -3.19 0.83
N GLN A 276 2.36 -2.41 -0.25
CA GLN A 276 1.30 -1.42 -0.47
C GLN A 276 -0.10 -2.05 -0.50
N CYS A 277 -0.23 -3.29 -0.99
CA CYS A 277 -1.50 -4.03 -0.92
C CYS A 277 -1.96 -4.29 0.52
N LEU A 278 -1.03 -4.40 1.48
CA LEU A 278 -1.31 -4.70 2.89
C LEU A 278 -1.54 -3.45 3.75
N GLU A 279 -1.53 -2.25 3.18
CA GLU A 279 -1.79 -1.02 3.93
C GLU A 279 -3.11 -1.10 4.70
N ARG A 280 -3.11 -0.64 5.95
CA ARG A 280 -4.30 -0.78 6.82
C ARG A 280 -5.48 -0.01 6.24
N ARG A 281 -5.26 1.22 5.77
CA ARG A 281 -6.28 2.05 5.13
C ARG A 281 -6.49 1.65 3.67
N ARG A 282 -7.74 1.46 3.28
CA ARG A 282 -8.10 1.09 1.90
C ARG A 282 -7.68 2.11 0.84
N GLU A 283 -7.61 3.39 1.18
CA GLU A 283 -7.26 4.47 0.25
C GLU A 283 -5.78 4.42 -0.16
N ASP A 284 -4.93 3.92 0.73
CA ASP A 284 -3.48 3.84 0.53
C ASP A 284 -3.07 2.60 -0.28
N ARG A 285 -3.97 1.60 -0.36
CA ARG A 285 -3.76 0.40 -1.19
C ARG A 285 -3.81 0.77 -2.68
N PRO A 286 -3.09 0.05 -3.57
CA PRO A 286 -3.15 0.26 -5.02
C PRO A 286 -4.45 -0.28 -5.63
N THR A 287 -4.73 0.03 -6.90
CA THR A 287 -5.74 -0.69 -7.71
C THR A 287 -5.12 -1.93 -8.35
N MET A 288 -5.93 -2.92 -8.73
CA MET A 288 -5.39 -4.11 -9.42
C MET A 288 -4.71 -3.77 -10.75
N SER A 289 -5.16 -2.73 -11.45
CA SER A 289 -4.45 -2.17 -12.62
C SER A 289 -3.02 -1.73 -12.29
N GLN A 290 -2.81 -1.02 -11.17
CA GLN A 290 -1.47 -0.63 -10.70
C GLN A 290 -0.64 -1.85 -10.26
N VAL A 291 -1.28 -2.83 -9.61
CA VAL A 291 -0.62 -4.08 -9.21
C VAL A 291 -0.10 -4.85 -10.42
N VAL A 292 -0.92 -5.02 -11.47
CA VAL A 292 -0.52 -5.66 -12.73
C VAL A 292 0.66 -4.93 -13.37
N GLU A 293 0.63 -3.60 -13.42
CA GLU A 293 1.72 -2.79 -13.98
C GLU A 293 3.05 -3.02 -13.25
N GLN A 294 3.03 -3.00 -11.91
CA GLN A 294 4.25 -3.18 -11.12
C GLN A 294 4.77 -4.62 -11.15
N LEU A 295 3.89 -5.62 -11.17
CA LEU A 295 4.29 -7.02 -11.33
C LEU A 295 4.91 -7.28 -12.71
N GLN A 296 4.37 -6.66 -13.76
CA GLN A 296 4.97 -6.71 -15.10
C GLN A 296 6.37 -6.08 -15.10
N LYS A 297 6.53 -4.89 -14.49
CA LYS A 297 7.85 -4.24 -14.34
C LYS A 297 8.83 -5.12 -13.57
N ALA A 298 8.40 -5.76 -12.47
CA ALA A 298 9.24 -6.67 -11.71
C ALA A 298 9.70 -7.88 -12.56
N LEU A 299 8.82 -8.44 -13.38
CA LEU A 299 9.14 -9.49 -14.35
C LEU A 299 10.12 -9.01 -15.42
N ASP A 300 9.90 -7.83 -15.99
CA ASP A 300 10.77 -7.26 -17.01
C ASP A 300 12.18 -7.02 -16.46
N TYR A 301 12.30 -6.46 -15.24
CA TYR A 301 13.58 -6.33 -14.55
C TYR A 301 14.26 -7.67 -14.31
N GLN A 302 13.47 -8.71 -14.02
CA GLN A 302 14.00 -10.05 -13.80
C GLN A 302 14.54 -10.68 -15.10
N VAL A 303 13.82 -10.54 -16.22
CA VAL A 303 14.14 -11.21 -17.49
C VAL A 303 15.13 -10.41 -18.35
N THR A 304 15.18 -9.08 -18.22
CA THR A 304 16.09 -8.25 -19.03
C THR A 304 17.54 -8.57 -18.71
N ALA A 305 18.31 -9.02 -19.72
CA ALA A 305 19.74 -9.25 -19.59
C ALA A 305 20.45 -7.93 -19.22
N SER A 306 21.46 -8.00 -18.35
CA SER A 306 22.26 -6.86 -17.89
C SER A 306 22.95 -6.07 -19.03
N SER A 307 22.83 -6.53 -20.28
CA SER A 307 23.38 -5.92 -21.49
C SER A 307 22.45 -4.95 -22.23
N GLY A 308 21.17 -4.80 -21.86
CA GLY A 308 20.21 -3.97 -22.62
C GLY A 308 19.93 -2.58 -22.03
N LEU A 309 20.21 -2.37 -20.73
CA LEU A 309 19.86 -1.12 -20.03
C LEU A 309 20.52 0.12 -20.64
N TRP A 310 21.74 0.00 -21.16
CA TRP A 310 22.48 1.12 -21.75
C TRP A 310 21.97 1.52 -23.14
N GLN A 311 21.53 0.56 -23.96
CA GLN A 311 20.94 0.83 -25.28
C GLN A 311 19.58 1.48 -25.15
N THR A 312 18.74 0.98 -24.24
CA THR A 312 17.42 1.56 -23.97
C THR A 312 17.51 2.95 -23.36
N ALA A 313 18.48 3.18 -22.46
CA ALA A 313 18.77 4.50 -21.92
C ALA A 313 19.30 5.46 -23.02
N ALA A 314 20.22 5.03 -23.88
CA ALA A 314 20.74 5.85 -24.97
C ALA A 314 19.65 6.24 -26.00
N LEU A 315 18.71 5.34 -26.28
CA LEU A 315 17.58 5.60 -27.17
C LEU A 315 16.56 6.57 -26.55
N HIS A 316 16.23 6.40 -25.26
CA HIS A 316 15.36 7.32 -24.51
C HIS A 316 15.97 8.71 -24.30
N LEU A 317 17.29 8.83 -24.37
CA LEU A 317 18.02 10.10 -24.25
C LEU A 317 18.23 10.82 -25.59
N GLY A 318 17.79 10.25 -26.72
CA GLY A 318 17.94 10.86 -28.04
C GLY A 318 19.38 10.88 -28.57
N LEU A 319 20.27 10.04 -28.03
CA LEU A 319 21.70 10.02 -28.35
C LEU A 319 22.04 9.17 -29.60
N SER A 320 21.04 8.76 -30.38
CA SER A 320 21.25 8.00 -31.62
C SER A 320 20.81 8.82 -32.83
N THR A 321 21.78 9.32 -33.60
CA THR A 321 21.55 9.72 -34.99
C THR A 321 21.89 8.58 -35.93
N SER A 322 21.15 8.50 -37.04
CA SER A 322 21.30 7.46 -38.04
C SER A 322 22.60 7.65 -38.85
N LYS A 323 23.24 6.50 -39.12
CA LYS A 323 24.37 6.24 -40.01
C LYS A 323 25.74 6.82 -39.62
N GLY A 324 26.62 5.88 -39.27
CA GLY A 324 27.99 5.80 -39.80
C GLY A 324 29.02 6.70 -39.16
N ASN A 325 29.93 6.07 -38.41
CA ASN A 325 31.14 6.62 -37.78
C ASN A 325 30.94 7.57 -36.61
N MET A 326 31.18 7.05 -35.40
CA MET A 326 31.67 7.87 -34.29
C MET A 326 32.81 7.18 -33.58
N ILE A 327 33.89 7.94 -33.40
CA ILE A 327 34.90 7.75 -32.37
C ILE A 327 34.15 7.83 -31.04
N THR A 328 34.04 6.70 -30.34
CA THR A 328 33.43 6.66 -28.99
C THR A 328 34.32 7.42 -28.01
N PRO A 329 33.79 8.40 -27.25
CA PRO A 329 34.56 9.01 -26.16
C PRO A 329 34.91 7.94 -25.10
N PRO A 330 36.03 8.08 -24.38
CA PRO A 330 36.39 7.18 -23.28
C PRO A 330 35.24 7.03 -22.28
N ARG A 331 35.08 5.82 -21.74
CA ARG A 331 34.00 5.46 -20.79
C ARG A 331 33.88 6.42 -19.61
N SER A 332 34.98 7.05 -19.19
CA SER A 332 35.03 8.07 -18.14
C SER A 332 34.33 9.38 -18.52
N GLU A 333 34.41 9.78 -19.79
CA GLU A 333 33.83 11.01 -20.32
C GLU A 333 32.33 10.84 -20.57
N LEU A 334 31.92 9.64 -21.01
CA LEU A 334 30.51 9.29 -21.13
C LEU A 334 29.83 9.12 -19.77
N ILE A 335 30.51 8.54 -18.76
CA ILE A 335 30.02 8.50 -17.38
C ILE A 335 29.93 9.92 -16.82
N LYS A 336 30.91 10.80 -17.04
CA LYS A 336 30.81 12.22 -16.67
C LYS A 336 29.62 12.89 -17.35
N ASN A 337 29.35 12.60 -18.61
CA ASN A 337 28.22 13.18 -19.32
C ASN A 337 26.89 12.61 -18.82
N ILE A 338 26.79 11.31 -18.52
CA ILE A 338 25.59 10.72 -17.92
C ILE A 338 25.38 11.25 -16.51
N VAL A 339 26.42 11.33 -15.68
CA VAL A 339 26.34 11.92 -14.34
C VAL A 339 25.98 13.39 -14.44
N ASN A 340 26.57 14.17 -15.35
CA ASN A 340 26.22 15.57 -15.53
C ASN A 340 24.81 15.74 -16.09
N THR A 341 24.36 14.91 -17.03
CA THR A 341 22.99 14.96 -17.59
C THR A 341 21.96 14.45 -16.59
N VAL A 342 22.27 13.43 -15.78
CA VAL A 342 21.42 12.94 -14.69
C VAL A 342 21.46 13.93 -13.52
N SER A 343 22.58 14.58 -13.24
CA SER A 343 22.67 15.68 -12.28
C SER A 343 21.91 16.88 -12.81
N GLU A 344 21.99 17.26 -14.08
CA GLU A 344 21.20 18.34 -14.68
C GLU A 344 19.72 17.97 -14.76
N ARG A 345 19.37 16.70 -14.99
CA ARG A 345 18.00 16.18 -14.99
C ARG A 345 17.43 16.00 -13.60
N LEU A 346 18.25 15.63 -12.62
CA LEU A 346 17.92 15.64 -11.22
C LEU A 346 17.88 17.07 -10.70
N ILE A 347 18.68 18.01 -11.20
CA ILE A 347 18.62 19.44 -10.86
C ILE A 347 17.44 20.13 -11.57
N SER A 348 16.98 19.60 -12.71
CA SER A 348 15.77 20.07 -13.42
C SER A 348 14.48 19.32 -13.05
N SER A 349 14.56 18.11 -12.48
CA SER A 349 13.43 17.40 -11.84
C SER A 349 13.39 17.58 -10.32
N SER A 350 14.51 17.99 -9.72
CA SER A 350 14.65 18.76 -8.49
C SER A 350 14.77 20.25 -8.84
N GLY A 351 14.06 20.68 -9.89
CA GLY A 351 13.41 21.97 -9.77
C GLY A 351 12.64 21.87 -8.46
N ASN A 352 13.13 22.59 -7.44
CA ASN A 352 12.47 22.81 -6.17
C ASN A 352 10.98 22.56 -6.39
N ARG A 353 10.43 21.45 -5.88
CA ARG A 353 9.06 21.54 -5.39
C ARG A 353 9.20 22.48 -4.21
N ASP A 354 9.30 23.77 -4.51
CA ASP A 354 9.05 24.83 -3.58
C ASP A 354 7.63 24.52 -3.14
N VAL A 355 7.51 23.78 -2.04
CA VAL A 355 6.29 23.74 -1.26
C VAL A 355 6.04 25.21 -1.01
N ILE A 356 4.99 25.72 -1.64
CA ILE A 356 4.80 27.16 -1.84
C ILE A 356 4.90 27.87 -0.47
N GLY A 357 5.74 28.89 -0.37
CA GLY A 357 6.05 29.62 0.86
C GLY A 357 6.98 28.92 1.87
N MET A 358 7.35 27.64 1.67
CA MET A 358 8.18 26.87 2.60
C MET A 358 9.66 27.21 2.52
N LYS A 359 10.18 27.61 1.35
CA LYS A 359 11.60 27.96 1.19
C LYS A 359 12.01 29.14 2.09
N THR A 360 11.20 30.19 2.12
CA THR A 360 11.43 31.36 2.97
C THR A 360 11.40 30.96 4.45
N ARG A 361 10.38 30.19 4.86
CA ARG A 361 10.22 29.69 6.24
C ARG A 361 11.38 28.79 6.67
N MET A 362 11.84 27.93 5.77
CA MET A 362 12.97 27.05 5.97
C MET A 362 14.27 27.86 6.15
N GLN A 363 14.52 28.88 5.33
CA GLN A 363 15.69 29.74 5.50
C GLN A 363 15.65 30.53 6.83
N GLU A 364 14.49 31.04 7.21
CA GLU A 364 14.31 31.72 8.51
C GLU A 364 14.60 30.78 9.69
N LEU A 365 13.98 29.60 9.70
CA LEU A 365 14.17 28.62 10.78
C LEU A 365 15.61 28.10 10.80
N LYS A 366 16.23 27.87 9.64
CA LYS A 366 17.63 27.45 9.51
C LYS A 366 18.59 28.50 10.09
N SER A 367 18.31 29.79 9.86
CA SER A 367 19.09 30.87 10.48
C SER A 367 18.99 30.84 12.01
N GLN A 368 17.83 30.48 12.55
CA GLN A 368 17.62 30.39 14.00
C GLN A 368 18.23 29.12 14.61
N LEU A 369 18.34 28.03 13.84
CA LEU A 369 18.99 26.81 14.28
C LEU A 369 20.49 26.98 14.52
N GLN A 370 21.14 28.02 14.01
CA GLN A 370 22.58 28.28 14.25
C GLN A 370 23.45 27.02 14.09
N VAL A 371 23.20 26.24 13.03
CA VAL A 371 23.89 24.95 12.83
C VAL A 371 25.39 25.21 12.65
N GLY A 372 26.22 24.54 13.46
CA GLY A 372 27.68 24.72 13.46
C GLY A 372 28.21 25.68 14.54
N PHE A 373 27.34 26.30 15.34
CA PHE A 373 27.74 27.04 16.55
C PHE A 373 27.65 26.17 17.81
N GLY A 374 28.50 26.44 18.80
CA GLY A 374 28.54 25.72 20.08
C GLY A 374 27.25 25.87 20.91
N GLY A 375 27.12 25.05 21.95
CA GLY A 375 25.94 25.00 22.83
C GLY A 375 24.77 24.16 22.30
N VAL A 376 23.79 23.90 23.16
CA VAL A 376 22.57 23.13 22.87
C VAL A 376 21.39 24.08 22.67
N LEU A 377 20.61 23.89 21.60
CA LEU A 377 19.44 24.71 21.29
C LEU A 377 18.17 23.87 21.19
N MET A 378 17.13 24.28 21.91
CA MET A 378 15.79 23.71 21.81
C MET A 378 14.85 24.66 21.06
N VAL A 379 14.28 24.19 19.94
CA VAL A 379 13.44 24.98 19.05
C VAL A 379 12.03 24.40 19.02
N GLY A 380 11.06 25.20 19.43
CA GLY A 380 9.64 24.87 19.35
C GLY A 380 8.98 25.46 18.10
N ILE A 381 8.45 24.62 17.22
CA ILE A 381 7.65 25.02 16.06
C ILE A 381 6.17 24.91 16.42
N HIS A 382 5.50 26.06 16.51
CA HIS A 382 4.08 26.15 16.82
C HIS A 382 3.27 26.59 15.59
N GLY A 383 1.99 26.22 15.57
CA GLY A 383 1.07 26.59 14.51
C GLY A 383 -0.20 25.74 14.51
N THR A 384 -1.21 26.24 13.82
CA THR A 384 -2.51 25.57 13.73
C THR A 384 -2.45 24.28 12.91
N TRP A 385 -3.54 23.53 12.94
CA TRP A 385 -3.66 22.30 12.16
C TRP A 385 -3.54 22.58 10.66
N GLY A 386 -2.75 21.77 9.94
CA GLY A 386 -2.53 21.94 8.50
C GLY A 386 -1.62 23.11 8.09
N SER A 387 -1.00 23.83 9.04
CA SER A 387 -0.09 24.96 8.74
C SER A 387 1.25 24.56 8.12
N GLY A 388 1.59 23.26 8.15
CA GLY A 388 2.81 22.73 7.56
C GLY A 388 3.99 22.55 8.53
N LYS A 389 3.75 22.54 9.86
CA LYS A 389 4.80 22.31 10.88
C LYS A 389 5.65 21.05 10.63
N SER A 390 4.99 19.89 10.50
CA SER A 390 5.67 18.61 10.27
C SER A 390 6.43 18.60 8.95
N THR A 391 5.87 19.24 7.91
CA THR A 391 6.56 19.41 6.63
C THR A 391 7.80 20.29 6.76
N LEU A 392 7.72 21.40 7.51
CA LEU A 392 8.86 22.28 7.76
C LEU A 392 9.95 21.56 8.56
N ALA A 393 9.57 20.84 9.61
CA ALA A 393 10.50 20.07 10.45
C ALA A 393 11.18 18.95 9.66
N SER A 394 10.43 18.22 8.82
CA SER A 394 10.98 17.19 7.93
C SER A 394 11.96 17.79 6.91
N ALA A 395 11.59 18.88 6.24
CA ALA A 395 12.46 19.53 5.26
C ALA A 395 13.78 20.02 5.87
N ILE A 396 13.71 20.59 7.08
CA ILE A 396 14.89 21.01 7.83
C ILE A 396 15.76 19.81 8.20
N TYR A 397 15.16 18.74 8.72
CA TYR A 397 15.89 17.53 9.08
C TYR A 397 16.66 16.96 7.89
N ASP A 398 15.97 16.79 6.75
CA ASP A 398 16.58 16.29 5.52
C ASP A 398 17.76 17.17 5.07
N GLU A 399 17.65 18.49 5.22
CA GLU A 399 18.68 19.44 4.82
C GLU A 399 19.90 19.47 5.77
N VAL A 400 19.72 19.28 7.09
CA VAL A 400 20.81 19.56 8.07
C VAL A 400 21.27 18.36 8.89
N HIS A 401 20.57 17.22 8.90
CA HIS A 401 20.91 16.07 9.76
C HIS A 401 22.35 15.56 9.55
N HIS A 402 22.85 15.58 8.32
CA HIS A 402 24.20 15.12 7.98
C HIS A 402 25.32 15.97 8.62
N LYS A 403 24.99 17.10 9.25
CA LYS A 403 25.94 17.97 9.95
C LYS A 403 26.11 17.62 11.44
N PHE A 404 25.41 16.60 11.91
CA PHE A 404 25.42 16.13 13.29
C PHE A 404 26.00 14.72 13.34
N GLU A 405 26.62 14.36 14.47
CA GLU A 405 27.18 13.03 14.68
C GLU A 405 26.08 11.97 14.79
N GLY A 406 24.96 12.36 15.40
CA GLY A 406 23.76 11.54 15.54
C GLY A 406 22.51 12.30 15.13
N SER A 407 21.51 11.60 14.60
CA SER A 407 20.23 12.25 14.33
C SER A 407 19.05 11.30 14.47
N CYS A 408 17.89 11.83 14.85
CA CYS A 408 16.67 11.04 14.95
C CYS A 408 15.43 11.89 14.67
N PHE A 409 14.55 11.39 13.81
CA PHE A 409 13.22 11.93 13.61
C PHE A 409 12.17 10.99 14.19
N VAL A 410 11.40 11.48 15.17
CA VAL A 410 10.24 10.78 15.73
C VAL A 410 8.97 11.45 15.23
N GLN A 411 8.29 10.80 14.29
CA GLN A 411 7.01 11.25 13.73
C GLN A 411 5.86 10.94 14.69
N ASN A 412 4.87 11.85 14.78
CA ASN A 412 3.65 11.67 15.55
C ASN A 412 3.88 11.10 16.96
N VAL A 413 4.60 11.84 17.81
CA VAL A 413 4.93 11.43 19.18
C VAL A 413 3.68 11.14 20.00
N GLY A 414 2.64 11.97 19.88
CA GLY A 414 1.37 11.78 20.58
C GLY A 414 0.66 10.47 20.20
N GLY A 415 0.68 10.09 18.93
CA GLY A 415 0.12 8.82 18.45
C GLY A 415 1.00 7.61 18.79
N GLN A 416 2.31 7.70 18.54
CA GLN A 416 3.25 6.60 18.79
C GLN A 416 3.34 6.25 20.27
N SER A 417 3.26 7.24 21.17
CA SER A 417 3.28 6.99 22.61
C SER A 417 2.15 6.08 23.09
N ARG A 418 0.96 6.22 22.50
CA ARG A 418 -0.23 5.43 22.83
C ARG A 418 -0.16 4.03 22.20
N MET A 419 0.48 3.92 21.04
CA MET A 419 0.54 2.69 20.25
C MET A 419 1.67 1.75 20.70
N CYS A 420 2.91 2.24 20.79
CA CYS A 420 4.09 1.43 21.12
C CYS A 420 4.73 1.78 22.48
N GLY A 421 4.24 2.80 23.18
CA GLY A 421 4.72 3.20 24.49
C GLY A 421 5.95 4.11 24.46
N MET A 422 6.13 4.90 25.53
CA MET A 422 7.27 5.82 25.70
C MET A 422 8.63 5.13 25.65
N LYS A 423 8.72 3.91 26.18
CA LYS A 423 9.95 3.11 26.22
C LYS A 423 10.52 2.89 24.82
N THR A 424 9.68 2.46 23.88
CA THR A 424 10.06 2.18 22.49
C THR A 424 10.56 3.44 21.77
N LEU A 425 9.99 4.61 22.11
CA LEU A 425 10.48 5.89 21.57
C LEU A 425 11.85 6.26 22.12
N GLN A 426 12.13 5.98 23.39
CA GLN A 426 13.46 6.18 23.98
C GLN A 426 14.49 5.26 23.32
N GLU A 427 14.16 3.96 23.14
CA GLU A 427 15.01 2.99 22.44
C GLU A 427 15.36 3.46 21.02
N LYS A 428 14.38 4.00 20.29
CA LYS A 428 14.55 4.55 18.95
C LYS A 428 15.48 5.77 18.93
N ILE A 429 15.31 6.72 19.85
CA ILE A 429 16.17 7.91 19.90
C ILE A 429 17.61 7.51 20.24
N VAL A 430 17.81 6.70 21.27
CA VAL A 430 19.15 6.26 21.68
C VAL A 430 19.85 5.50 20.55
N SER A 431 19.16 4.53 19.93
CA SER A 431 19.76 3.70 18.88
C SER A 431 20.18 4.54 17.66
N ASN A 432 19.34 5.49 17.24
CA ASN A 432 19.60 6.30 16.06
C ASN A 432 20.64 7.39 16.31
N VAL A 433 20.59 8.09 17.45
CA VAL A 433 21.55 9.16 17.74
C VAL A 433 22.94 8.58 18.00
N LEU A 434 23.04 7.42 18.65
CA LEU A 434 24.33 6.77 18.91
C LEU A 434 24.81 5.87 17.77
N ASN A 435 24.08 5.81 16.64
CA ASN A 435 24.39 4.96 15.48
C ASN A 435 24.67 3.49 15.85
N LEU A 436 23.88 2.93 16.77
CA LEU A 436 24.07 1.55 17.25
C LEU A 436 23.61 0.54 16.18
N ARG A 437 24.40 -0.52 15.99
CA ARG A 437 24.07 -1.59 15.02
C ARG A 437 22.94 -2.50 15.48
N GLU A 438 22.73 -2.59 16.79
CA GLU A 438 21.70 -3.40 17.43
C GLU A 438 20.72 -2.50 18.18
N SER A 439 19.44 -2.86 18.18
CA SER A 439 18.40 -2.11 18.89
C SER A 439 18.62 -2.20 20.40
N VAL A 440 18.61 -1.05 21.08
CA VAL A 440 18.67 -1.00 22.54
C VAL A 440 17.38 -1.56 23.11
N VAL A 441 17.48 -2.53 24.02
CA VAL A 441 16.35 -3.03 24.81
C VAL A 441 16.48 -2.49 26.22
N LEU A 442 15.59 -1.58 26.59
CA LEU A 442 15.57 -1.02 27.94
C LEU A 442 14.77 -1.94 28.88
N GLY A 443 15.06 -1.94 30.17
CA GLY A 443 14.22 -2.59 31.19
C GLY A 443 13.03 -1.73 31.60
N SER A 444 13.17 -0.40 31.62
CA SER A 444 12.11 0.54 32.03
C SER A 444 12.23 1.92 31.36
N ILE A 445 11.16 2.74 31.46
CA ILE A 445 11.16 4.14 30.99
C ILE A 445 12.18 5.00 31.77
N GLY A 446 12.34 4.70 33.08
CA GLY A 446 13.31 5.39 33.93
C GLY A 446 14.75 5.10 33.51
N GLU A 447 15.03 3.84 33.15
CA GLU A 447 16.33 3.45 32.60
C GLU A 447 16.60 4.12 31.24
N GLY A 448 15.60 4.18 30.35
CA GLY A 448 15.72 4.91 29.09
C GLY A 448 16.06 6.38 29.28
N LYS A 449 15.39 7.02 30.23
CA LYS A 449 15.65 8.40 30.62
C LYS A 449 17.11 8.59 31.06
N SER A 450 17.59 7.76 31.98
CA SER A 450 18.98 7.82 32.47
C SER A 450 20.01 7.50 31.38
N MET A 451 19.67 6.61 30.45
CA MET A 451 20.54 6.29 29.32
C MET A 451 20.64 7.45 28.34
N MET A 452 19.52 8.10 28.01
CA MET A 452 19.52 9.30 27.16
C MET A 452 20.32 10.43 27.80
N GLU A 453 20.09 10.70 29.08
CA GLU A 453 20.79 11.75 29.83
C GLU A 453 22.32 11.55 29.88
N SER A 454 22.78 10.31 30.03
CA SER A 454 24.21 10.00 30.13
C SER A 454 24.90 9.89 28.78
N ARG A 455 24.25 9.27 27.77
CA ARG A 455 24.88 8.95 26.49
C ARG A 455 24.76 10.04 25.45
N LEU A 456 23.66 10.79 25.43
CA LEU A 456 23.46 11.84 24.43
C LEU A 456 24.29 13.09 24.75
N ARG A 457 24.79 13.21 25.99
CA ARG A 457 25.66 14.32 26.45
C ARG A 457 27.01 14.36 25.74
N GLU A 458 27.46 13.23 25.18
CA GLU A 458 28.75 13.12 24.51
C GLU A 458 28.65 13.26 22.99
N THR A 459 27.45 13.44 22.43
CA THR A 459 27.20 13.41 20.98
C THR A 459 26.49 14.68 20.53
N SER A 460 26.98 15.29 19.46
CA SER A 460 26.26 16.38 18.78
C SER A 460 25.10 15.80 17.98
N ALA A 461 23.87 16.07 18.43
CA ALA A 461 22.67 15.40 17.93
C ALA A 461 21.64 16.36 17.30
N LEU A 462 21.01 15.93 16.20
CA LEU A 462 19.77 16.54 15.70
C LEU A 462 18.57 15.64 16.01
N ILE A 463 17.71 16.08 16.92
CA ILE A 463 16.50 15.31 17.30
C ILE A 463 15.26 16.10 16.93
N VAL A 464 14.33 15.47 16.22
CA VAL A 464 13.03 16.05 15.89
C VAL A 464 11.92 15.24 16.52
N LEU A 465 11.10 15.89 17.34
CA LEU A 465 9.90 15.33 17.98
C LEU A 465 8.67 15.99 17.37
N ASP A 466 8.00 15.27 16.46
CA ASP A 466 6.88 15.80 15.68
C ASP A 466 5.51 15.45 16.29
N ASP A 467 4.59 16.41 16.28
CA ASP A 467 3.24 16.39 16.86
C ASP A 467 3.22 15.91 18.32
N VAL A 468 3.92 16.66 19.17
CA VAL A 468 3.88 16.45 20.63
C VAL A 468 2.63 17.10 21.19
N ASP A 469 1.80 16.32 21.87
CA ASP A 469 0.51 16.73 22.42
C ASP A 469 0.45 16.76 23.96
N HIS A 470 1.53 16.36 24.65
CA HIS A 470 1.56 16.29 26.11
C HIS A 470 2.94 16.58 26.70
N LEU A 471 2.97 17.33 27.82
CA LEU A 471 4.22 17.77 28.46
C LEU A 471 5.08 16.60 28.98
N SER A 472 4.46 15.50 29.38
CA SER A 472 5.18 14.31 29.83
C SER A 472 6.06 13.71 28.72
N HIS A 473 5.66 13.82 27.45
CA HIS A 473 6.47 13.35 26.32
C HIS A 473 7.79 14.13 26.25
N LEU A 474 7.74 15.45 26.40
CA LEU A 474 8.94 16.29 26.42
C LEU A 474 9.84 15.98 27.61
N LYS A 475 9.26 15.79 28.80
CA LYS A 475 10.02 15.42 30.02
C LYS A 475 10.73 14.08 29.90
N LEU A 476 10.22 13.15 29.08
CA LEU A 476 10.75 11.79 28.94
C LEU A 476 11.67 11.62 27.72
N LEU A 477 11.48 12.41 26.66
CA LEU A 477 12.22 12.28 25.39
C LEU A 477 13.21 13.42 25.13
N ALA A 478 12.96 14.62 25.67
CA ALA A 478 13.82 15.80 25.45
C ALA A 478 14.47 16.31 26.75
N GLY A 479 13.92 16.02 27.93
CA GLY A 479 14.57 16.30 29.21
C GLY A 479 14.98 17.76 29.39
N SER A 480 16.18 18.00 29.93
CA SER A 480 16.84 19.32 29.94
C SER A 480 17.96 19.37 28.89
N LYS A 481 18.49 20.56 28.62
CA LYS A 481 19.59 20.74 27.67
C LYS A 481 20.86 19.98 28.06
N ASP A 482 21.07 19.74 29.34
CA ASP A 482 22.22 19.01 29.87
C ASP A 482 22.24 17.53 29.48
N TRP A 483 21.17 17.03 28.82
CA TRP A 483 21.15 15.70 28.24
C TRP A 483 21.92 15.60 26.94
N PHE A 484 22.25 16.72 26.28
CA PHE A 484 22.77 16.70 24.92
C PHE A 484 24.17 17.30 24.85
N GLY A 485 24.97 16.74 23.93
CA GLY A 485 26.32 17.21 23.67
C GLY A 485 26.34 18.57 22.96
N GLU A 486 27.50 19.21 23.04
CA GLU A 486 27.71 20.52 22.45
C GLU A 486 27.37 20.52 20.94
N GLY A 487 26.68 21.57 20.48
CA GLY A 487 26.24 21.68 19.09
C GLY A 487 24.89 21.02 18.80
N SER A 488 24.27 20.31 19.74
CA SER A 488 22.99 19.63 19.52
C SER A 488 21.81 20.57 19.25
N ARG A 489 20.87 20.13 18.41
CA ARG A 489 19.62 20.84 18.08
C ARG A 489 18.43 19.93 18.27
N ILE A 490 17.47 20.38 19.08
CA ILE A 490 16.27 19.61 19.41
C ILE A 490 15.07 20.41 18.90
N ILE A 491 14.35 19.87 17.95
CA ILE A 491 13.20 20.51 17.31
C ILE A 491 11.93 19.81 17.79
N ILE A 492 10.97 20.57 18.29
CA ILE A 492 9.67 20.06 18.74
C ILE A 492 8.57 20.73 17.91
N THR A 493 7.69 19.95 17.31
CA THR A 493 6.47 20.51 16.69
C THR A 493 5.26 20.24 17.57
N THR A 494 4.41 21.25 17.75
CA THR A 494 3.16 21.10 18.50
C THR A 494 2.10 22.10 18.07
N ARG A 495 0.86 21.81 18.44
CA ARG A 495 -0.29 22.71 18.35
C ARG A 495 -0.52 23.49 19.65
N ASP A 496 0.04 23.04 20.76
CA ASP A 496 -0.16 23.65 22.07
C ASP A 496 1.07 24.46 22.46
N LYS A 497 0.97 25.79 22.30
CA LYS A 497 2.05 26.72 22.64
C LYS A 497 2.43 26.63 24.12
N ASN A 498 1.49 26.32 25.01
CA ASN A 498 1.75 26.21 26.44
C ASN A 498 2.72 25.06 26.76
N LEU A 499 2.73 24.00 25.95
CA LEU A 499 3.70 22.89 26.11
C LEU A 499 5.14 23.35 25.88
N LEU A 500 5.35 24.23 24.89
CA LEU A 500 6.66 24.76 24.56
C LEU A 500 7.13 25.75 25.62
N GLU A 501 6.23 26.62 26.10
CA GLU A 501 6.51 27.57 27.17
C GLU A 501 6.83 26.84 28.49
N ALA A 502 6.08 25.79 28.84
CA ALA A 502 6.31 25.00 30.04
C ALA A 502 7.62 24.18 30.01
N HIS A 503 8.24 23.99 28.86
CA HIS A 503 9.50 23.25 28.69
C HIS A 503 10.71 24.18 28.43
N ASN A 504 10.54 25.51 28.51
CA ASN A 504 11.62 26.51 28.34
C ASN A 504 12.40 26.38 27.01
N MET A 505 11.68 26.46 25.88
CA MET A 505 12.32 26.53 24.55
C MET A 505 13.20 27.78 24.40
N ASP A 506 14.31 27.65 23.68
CA ASP A 506 15.19 28.80 23.33
C ASP A 506 14.59 29.67 22.23
N VAL A 507 13.98 28.99 21.27
CA VAL A 507 13.42 29.61 20.08
C VAL A 507 12.01 29.09 19.90
N LEU A 508 11.05 30.02 19.81
CA LEU A 508 9.68 29.73 19.45
C LEU A 508 9.42 30.25 18.04
N TYR A 509 9.19 29.33 17.09
CA TYR A 509 8.88 29.64 15.71
C TYR A 509 7.38 29.42 15.44
N ASP A 510 6.64 30.51 15.31
CA ASP A 510 5.23 30.48 14.91
C ASP A 510 5.13 30.39 13.37
N VAL A 511 4.62 29.26 12.86
CA VAL A 511 4.44 29.05 11.41
C VAL A 511 3.38 30.01 10.89
N ARG A 512 3.84 31.02 10.13
CA ARG A 512 2.97 32.03 9.55
C ARG A 512 1.99 31.43 8.51
N PRO A 513 0.79 31.99 8.37
CA PRO A 513 -0.12 31.64 7.27
C PRO A 513 0.52 31.94 5.91
N LEU A 514 0.08 31.24 4.86
CA LEU A 514 0.45 31.58 3.49
C LEU A 514 -0.15 32.93 3.10
N ASN A 515 0.54 33.68 2.25
CA ASN A 515 -0.01 34.89 1.66
C ASN A 515 -0.99 34.55 0.52
N ARG A 516 -1.77 35.54 0.04
CA ARG A 516 -2.80 35.31 -1.00
C ARG A 516 -2.26 34.76 -2.32
N GLU A 517 -1.03 35.12 -2.68
CA GLU A 517 -0.39 34.62 -3.89
C GLU A 517 0.01 33.15 -3.70
N GLU A 518 0.64 32.84 -2.57
CA GLU A 518 1.00 31.49 -2.16
C GLU A 518 -0.22 30.56 -2.03
N ASP A 519 -1.32 31.04 -1.47
CA ASP A 519 -2.58 30.28 -1.38
C ASP A 519 -3.15 29.97 -2.78
N LEU A 520 -3.07 30.93 -3.70
CA LEU A 520 -3.54 30.75 -5.07
C LEU A 520 -2.67 29.76 -5.82
N GLU A 521 -1.35 29.88 -5.72
CA GLU A 521 -0.43 28.90 -6.29
C GLU A 521 -0.69 27.50 -5.72
N LEU A 522 -0.92 27.39 -4.40
CA LEU A 522 -1.13 26.11 -3.74
C LEU A 522 -2.43 25.45 -4.20
N PHE A 523 -3.50 26.23 -4.23
CA PHE A 523 -4.78 25.75 -4.75
C PHE A 523 -4.65 25.31 -6.22
N CYS A 524 -3.99 26.11 -7.07
CA CYS A 524 -3.83 25.81 -8.48
C CYS A 524 -2.97 24.57 -8.71
N LEU A 525 -1.92 24.37 -7.91
CA LEU A 525 -1.08 23.17 -7.99
C LEU A 525 -1.92 21.91 -7.78
N HIS A 526 -2.83 21.94 -6.82
CA HIS A 526 -3.71 20.80 -6.53
C HIS A 526 -4.90 20.67 -7.49
N ALA A 527 -5.42 21.79 -8.01
CA ALA A 527 -6.57 21.81 -8.93
C ALA A 527 -6.18 21.52 -10.38
N PHE A 528 -5.01 21.96 -10.83
CA PHE A 528 -4.61 21.95 -12.23
C PHE A 528 -3.26 21.25 -12.47
N GLY A 529 -2.48 20.97 -11.42
CA GLY A 529 -1.10 20.52 -11.57
C GLY A 529 -0.13 21.63 -12.01
N ALA A 530 -0.52 22.90 -11.85
CA ALA A 530 0.25 24.07 -12.26
C ALA A 530 0.11 25.21 -11.24
N ASN A 531 1.12 26.07 -11.11
CA ASN A 531 1.11 27.15 -10.11
C ASN A 531 0.19 28.34 -10.47
N ARG A 532 -0.54 28.27 -11.58
CA ARG A 532 -1.45 29.34 -12.03
C ARG A 532 -2.79 28.76 -12.48
N PRO A 533 -3.88 29.52 -12.30
CA PRO A 533 -5.19 29.04 -12.71
C PRO A 533 -5.32 29.04 -14.23
N VAL A 534 -6.02 28.03 -14.75
CA VAL A 534 -6.46 28.01 -16.15
C VAL A 534 -7.37 29.22 -16.41
N LYS A 535 -7.24 29.86 -17.58
CA LYS A 535 -7.88 31.16 -17.91
C LYS A 535 -9.35 31.23 -17.52
N ASP A 536 -10.11 30.20 -17.87
CA ASP A 536 -11.56 30.13 -17.66
C ASP A 536 -11.94 29.89 -16.19
N TYR A 537 -11.04 29.29 -15.41
CA TYR A 537 -11.22 29.00 -13.99
C TYR A 537 -10.62 30.07 -13.07
N LYS A 538 -10.04 31.14 -13.61
CA LYS A 538 -9.34 32.18 -12.83
C LYS A 538 -10.23 32.85 -11.78
N LYS A 539 -11.48 33.18 -12.13
CA LYS A 539 -12.42 33.80 -11.18
C LYS A 539 -12.81 32.84 -10.05
N LEU A 540 -13.13 31.59 -10.40
CA LEU A 540 -13.51 30.57 -9.43
C LEU A 540 -12.35 30.20 -8.51
N SER A 541 -11.12 30.10 -9.04
CA SER A 541 -9.92 29.85 -8.23
C SER A 541 -9.67 30.98 -7.23
N LYS A 542 -9.83 32.25 -7.66
CA LYS A 542 -9.73 33.39 -6.75
C LYS A 542 -10.83 33.41 -5.69
N ASN A 543 -12.05 32.99 -6.02
CA ASN A 543 -13.14 32.88 -5.04
C ASN A 543 -12.82 31.81 -3.97
N MET A 544 -12.29 30.65 -4.39
CA MET A 544 -11.86 29.60 -3.46
C MET A 544 -10.76 30.10 -2.52
N VAL A 545 -9.76 30.80 -3.05
CA VAL A 545 -8.68 31.39 -2.24
C VAL A 545 -9.17 32.53 -1.36
N SER A 546 -10.14 33.33 -1.81
CA SER A 546 -10.73 34.38 -0.98
C SER A 546 -11.49 33.81 0.22
N LYS A 547 -12.04 32.60 0.09
CA LYS A 547 -12.80 31.94 1.15
C LYS A 547 -11.90 31.10 2.07
N PHE A 548 -10.97 30.35 1.51
CA PHE A 548 -10.14 29.38 2.25
C PHE A 548 -8.68 29.80 2.41
N GLY A 549 -8.33 31.03 2.03
CA GLY A 549 -7.00 31.59 2.20
C GLY A 549 -6.55 31.57 3.66
N GLY A 550 -5.27 31.32 3.89
CA GLY A 550 -4.72 31.08 5.22
C GLY A 550 -4.91 29.65 5.74
N HIS A 551 -5.61 28.78 5.01
CA HIS A 551 -5.84 27.37 5.37
C HIS A 551 -5.29 26.42 4.28
N PRO A 552 -3.96 26.12 4.30
CA PRO A 552 -3.30 25.33 3.27
C PRO A 552 -3.95 23.96 3.06
N PHE A 553 -4.37 23.29 4.14
CA PHE A 553 -5.03 21.98 4.05
C PHE A 553 -6.35 22.04 3.25
N ALA A 554 -7.21 23.02 3.55
CA ALA A 554 -8.47 23.20 2.85
C ALA A 554 -8.24 23.48 1.36
N LEU A 555 -7.27 24.34 1.03
CA LEU A 555 -6.91 24.65 -0.35
C LEU A 555 -6.42 23.41 -1.12
N LYS A 556 -5.56 22.59 -0.51
CA LYS A 556 -5.10 21.32 -1.10
C LYS A 556 -6.27 20.36 -1.35
N ARG A 557 -7.15 20.19 -0.36
CA ARG A 557 -8.28 19.27 -0.41
C ARG A 557 -9.29 19.69 -1.47
N PHE A 558 -9.70 20.95 -1.48
CA PHE A 558 -10.62 21.46 -2.48
C PHE A 558 -10.00 21.50 -3.87
N GLY A 559 -8.72 21.87 -4.00
CA GLY A 559 -8.00 21.76 -5.26
C GLY A 559 -8.07 20.33 -5.81
N ALA A 560 -7.74 19.33 -4.99
CA ALA A 560 -7.82 17.93 -5.40
C ALA A 560 -9.26 17.48 -5.76
N ILE A 561 -10.28 17.90 -5.00
CA ILE A 561 -11.70 17.60 -5.28
C ILE A 561 -12.15 18.19 -6.62
N LEU A 562 -11.62 19.35 -6.99
CA LEU A 562 -11.97 20.08 -8.20
C LEU A 562 -11.13 19.69 -9.42
N ARG A 563 -10.07 18.91 -9.21
CA ARG A 563 -9.16 18.49 -10.27
C ARG A 563 -9.87 17.65 -11.33
N GLY A 564 -9.72 18.06 -12.59
CA GLY A 564 -10.31 17.37 -13.75
C GLY A 564 -11.82 17.52 -13.91
N LYS A 565 -12.49 18.32 -13.06
CA LYS A 565 -13.93 18.60 -13.15
C LYS A 565 -14.24 19.73 -14.15
N ASP A 566 -15.46 19.72 -14.68
CA ASP A 566 -15.93 20.77 -15.60
C ASP A 566 -16.35 22.06 -14.87
N MET A 567 -16.54 23.15 -15.61
CA MET A 567 -16.89 24.46 -15.04
C MET A 567 -18.23 24.46 -14.28
N ARG A 568 -19.20 23.64 -14.70
CA ARG A 568 -20.50 23.56 -14.01
C ARG A 568 -20.36 22.88 -12.65
N GLU A 569 -19.53 21.85 -12.58
CA GLU A 569 -19.21 21.17 -11.32
C GLU A 569 -18.42 22.07 -10.36
N TRP A 570 -17.50 22.88 -10.87
CA TRP A 570 -16.82 23.91 -10.07
C TRP A 570 -17.82 24.91 -9.49
N MET A 571 -18.73 25.45 -10.31
CA MET A 571 -19.75 26.40 -9.85
C MET A 571 -20.67 25.77 -8.79
N ARG A 572 -21.14 24.53 -8.99
CA ARG A 572 -21.94 23.82 -7.99
C ARG A 572 -21.20 23.61 -6.68
N THR A 573 -19.92 23.23 -6.76
CA THR A 573 -19.10 23.01 -5.56
C THR A 573 -18.86 24.32 -4.82
N SER A 574 -18.55 25.41 -5.52
CA SER A 574 -18.44 26.73 -4.90
C SER A 574 -19.75 27.19 -4.27
N ALA A 575 -20.90 27.05 -4.94
CA ALA A 575 -22.21 27.44 -4.41
C ALA A 575 -22.58 26.66 -3.14
N ARG A 576 -22.34 25.34 -3.10
CA ARG A 576 -22.57 24.53 -1.88
C ARG A 576 -21.69 24.93 -0.72
N LEU A 577 -20.55 25.57 -1.01
CA LEU A 577 -19.63 26.05 0.00
C LEU A 577 -19.91 27.49 0.39
N GLU A 578 -20.79 28.25 -0.28
CA GLU A 578 -21.05 29.66 0.04
C GLU A 578 -21.59 29.84 1.46
N ASP A 579 -22.50 28.96 1.89
CA ASP A 579 -23.18 29.05 3.19
C ASP A 579 -22.39 28.43 4.37
N ALA A 580 -21.37 27.61 4.11
CA ALA A 580 -20.59 26.97 5.16
C ALA A 580 -19.46 27.89 5.67
N THR A 581 -19.27 27.94 6.98
CA THR A 581 -18.12 28.63 7.59
C THR A 581 -16.83 27.83 7.39
N VAL A 582 -15.69 28.50 7.41
CA VAL A 582 -14.38 27.83 7.29
C VAL A 582 -14.16 26.90 8.48
N ASP A 583 -14.59 27.29 9.67
CA ASP A 583 -14.47 26.48 10.89
C ASP A 583 -15.34 25.22 10.85
N GLU A 584 -16.58 25.28 10.36
CA GLU A 584 -17.42 24.08 10.17
C GLU A 584 -16.80 23.09 9.19
N ILE A 585 -16.17 23.58 8.12
CA ILE A 585 -15.50 22.74 7.11
C ILE A 585 -14.23 22.12 7.67
N LEU A 586 -13.43 22.88 8.43
CA LEU A 586 -12.23 22.37 9.07
C LEU A 586 -12.58 21.38 10.19
N GLU A 587 -13.66 21.62 10.93
CA GLU A 587 -14.14 20.67 11.94
C GLU A 587 -14.67 19.40 11.28
N LEU A 588 -15.40 19.50 10.16
CA LEU A 588 -15.79 18.32 9.38
C LEU A 588 -14.57 17.51 8.92
N PHE A 589 -13.51 18.17 8.44
CA PHE A 589 -12.27 17.50 8.09
C PHE A 589 -11.57 16.89 9.30
N ARG A 590 -11.55 17.56 10.46
CA ARG A 590 -11.03 17.01 11.72
C ARG A 590 -11.82 15.81 12.21
N THR A 591 -13.14 15.80 12.07
CA THR A 591 -13.99 14.68 12.46
C THR A 591 -13.77 13.51 11.50
N ILE A 592 -13.64 13.78 10.21
CA ILE A 592 -13.28 12.74 9.24
C ILE A 592 -11.89 12.18 9.54
N ASP A 593 -10.90 13.01 9.87
CA ASP A 593 -9.54 12.57 10.19
C ASP A 593 -9.43 11.91 11.58
N SER A 594 -10.28 12.27 12.56
CA SER A 594 -10.36 11.59 13.86
C SER A 594 -11.06 10.24 13.78
N TRP A 595 -11.98 10.08 12.82
CA TRP A 595 -12.57 8.79 12.46
C TRP A 595 -11.62 7.93 11.60
N LEU A 596 -10.72 8.56 10.85
CA LEU A 596 -9.67 7.90 10.04
C LEU A 596 -8.34 7.70 10.79
N GLY A 597 -8.19 8.24 12.01
CA GLY A 597 -7.05 8.04 12.91
C GLY A 597 -5.70 8.54 12.37
N PHE A 598 -5.61 9.75 11.81
CA PHE A 598 -4.33 10.39 11.48
C PHE A 598 -3.75 11.18 12.65
#